data_AF-A0A1A8WU61-F1
#
_entry.id   AF-A0A1A8WU61-F1
#
_cell.length_a   1.000
_cell.length_b   1.000
_cell.length_c   1.000
_cell.angle_alpha   90.00
_cell.angle_beta   90.00
_cell.angle_gamma   90.00
#
_symmetry.space_group_name_H-M   'P 1'
#
loop_
_entity.id
_entity.type
_entity.pdbx_description
1 polymer ?
#
loop_
_entity_poly.entity_id
_entity_poly.type
_entity_poly.pdbx_seq_one_letter_code
_entity_poly.pdbx_strand_id
1 'polypeptide(L)'
;MPLEIQTIYNAAYSNCIYKDKLDYYKNDGELENNNGCSDFTKSDLITQGNEQKICKAVILFFKDLNDQKDTYKDPTNENIKYENTTYKDNGCKYLFYWLYTYALNKKESIKNTLNLYKDLYRLYNENHNHLNKFSDYINEMNEDTSEKFVRLTNLYNELDNFFTKNEKKKENETCTDYSFHTYLSYVDECRKGYDNDFCNELKNFRKKYNFFIQKVIKCQGKKDLLPPVERIDAVDMTIIPFSFISVTSLILPILYKFTAFGPWLRRLIGKNENILEYINEETNQSLNTYEIQNDISNMPNYNIAYNSS
;
A
#
# COMPACT_ATOMS: atom_id res chain seq x y z
N MET A 1 6.40 -10.29 5.94
CA MET A 1 5.53 -9.91 4.81
C MET A 1 6.18 -8.73 4.10
N PRO A 2 6.31 -8.72 2.78
CA PRO A 2 6.81 -7.55 2.05
C PRO A 2 5.78 -6.41 2.11
N LEU A 3 6.26 -5.18 2.04
CA LEU A 3 5.44 -3.98 1.86
C LEU A 3 4.83 -4.01 0.45
N GLU A 4 3.54 -3.69 0.30
CA GLU A 4 2.88 -3.72 -1.02
C GLU A 4 2.71 -2.35 -1.65
N ILE A 5 2.30 -1.35 -0.87
CA ILE A 5 2.13 0.01 -1.38
C ILE A 5 3.26 0.86 -0.80
N GLN A 6 4.09 1.44 -1.67
CA GLN A 6 5.10 2.41 -1.22
C GLN A 6 4.40 3.72 -0.84
N THR A 7 4.78 4.27 0.30
CA THR A 7 4.31 5.56 0.83
C THR A 7 5.50 6.33 1.38
N ILE A 8 5.34 7.63 1.64
CA ILE A 8 6.35 8.39 2.39
C ILE A 8 6.52 7.90 3.84
N TYR A 9 5.64 7.02 4.31
CA TYR A 9 5.59 6.48 5.67
C TYR A 9 6.15 5.05 5.80
N ASN A 10 6.84 4.52 4.78
CA ASN A 10 7.42 3.16 4.78
C ASN A 10 8.30 2.85 6.01
N ALA A 11 8.91 3.87 6.61
CA ALA A 11 9.68 3.75 7.84
C ALA A 11 8.85 3.26 9.03
N ALA A 12 7.53 3.50 9.04
CA ALA A 12 6.62 3.08 10.11
C ALA A 12 6.41 1.57 10.06
N TYR A 13 6.28 1.00 8.85
CA TYR A 13 6.17 -0.43 8.64
C TYR A 13 7.44 -1.19 9.04
N SER A 14 8.61 -0.62 8.73
CA SER A 14 9.95 -1.21 8.92
C SER A 14 10.66 -0.75 10.20
N ASN A 15 9.91 -0.17 11.13
CA ASN A 15 10.44 0.63 12.24
C ASN A 15 11.36 -0.17 13.20
N CYS A 16 11.11 -1.48 13.36
CA CYS A 16 11.85 -2.33 14.28
C CYS A 16 13.33 -2.44 13.92
N ILE A 17 13.66 -2.44 12.62
CA ILE A 17 15.04 -2.57 12.11
C ILE A 17 15.92 -1.42 12.63
N TYR A 18 15.37 -0.22 12.67
CA TYR A 18 16.09 0.99 13.08
C TYR A 18 16.07 1.17 14.59
N LYS A 19 14.99 0.73 15.26
CA LYS A 19 14.86 0.78 16.71
C LYS A 19 16.03 0.08 17.41
N ASP A 20 16.27 -1.17 17.04
CA ASP A 20 17.28 -2.00 17.69
C ASP A 20 18.69 -1.41 17.54
N LYS A 21 18.99 -0.83 16.37
CA LYS A 21 20.26 -0.14 16.11
C LYS A 21 20.42 1.11 16.99
N LEU A 22 19.40 1.96 17.06
CA LEU A 22 19.45 3.19 17.86
C LEU A 22 19.52 2.91 19.37
N ASP A 23 18.77 1.92 19.85
CA ASP A 23 18.80 1.51 21.25
C ASP A 23 20.17 0.90 21.61
N TYR A 24 20.79 0.14 20.71
CA TYR A 24 22.17 -0.33 20.86
C TYR A 24 23.17 0.83 20.94
N TYR A 25 23.14 1.78 20.00
CA TYR A 25 24.07 2.92 20.02
C TYR A 25 23.89 3.85 21.23
N LYS A 26 22.68 3.95 21.78
CA LYS A 26 22.41 4.73 22.98
C LYS A 26 22.97 4.10 24.26
N ASN A 27 22.96 2.76 24.36
CA ASN A 27 23.25 2.05 25.61
C ASN A 27 24.65 1.39 25.62
N ASP A 28 25.04 0.74 24.52
CA ASP A 28 26.14 -0.24 24.51
C ASP A 28 27.21 0.01 23.42
N GLY A 29 26.97 0.92 22.49
CA GLY A 29 27.93 1.21 21.42
C GLY A 29 29.25 1.75 21.98
N GLU A 30 30.39 1.27 21.47
CA GLU A 30 31.69 1.91 21.74
C GLU A 30 31.61 3.37 21.30
N LEU A 31 31.49 4.25 22.30
CA LEU A 31 31.48 5.68 22.13
C LEU A 31 32.91 6.17 21.88
N GLU A 32 33.57 5.64 20.86
CA GLU A 32 34.84 6.19 20.38
C GLU A 32 34.68 7.71 20.20
N ASN A 33 35.73 8.46 20.56
CA ASN A 33 35.75 9.92 20.61
C ASN A 33 35.35 10.56 19.28
N ASN A 34 34.06 10.69 19.03
CA ASN A 34 33.51 11.59 18.03
C ASN A 34 33.60 12.99 18.61
N ASN A 35 34.71 13.67 18.31
CA ASN A 35 35.03 15.04 18.71
C ASN A 35 33.91 16.06 18.36
N GLY A 36 32.93 15.70 17.52
CA GLY A 36 31.78 16.55 17.23
C GLY A 36 30.78 16.71 18.39
N CYS A 37 30.62 15.73 19.28
CA CYS A 37 29.57 15.78 20.31
C CYS A 37 30.00 16.49 21.62
N SER A 38 31.26 16.90 21.76
CA SER A 38 31.74 17.63 22.95
C SER A 38 31.13 19.02 23.05
N ASP A 39 30.94 19.68 21.90
CA ASP A 39 30.44 21.06 21.81
C ASP A 39 28.91 21.11 21.74
N PHE A 40 28.26 19.96 21.56
CA PHE A 40 26.81 19.79 21.69
C PHE A 40 26.40 19.91 23.16
N THR A 41 26.43 21.15 23.67
CA THR A 41 26.25 21.46 25.09
C THR A 41 24.90 22.07 25.42
N LYS A 42 24.02 22.30 24.44
CA LYS A 42 22.76 22.98 24.68
C LYS A 42 21.71 22.61 23.64
N SER A 43 20.89 21.62 23.97
CA SER A 43 19.49 21.69 23.61
C SER A 43 18.73 21.69 24.92
N ASP A 44 18.03 22.79 25.24
CA ASP A 44 17.18 22.89 26.45
C ASP A 44 16.07 21.81 26.49
N LEU A 45 15.92 21.07 25.38
CA LEU A 45 14.94 20.01 25.14
C LEU A 45 15.37 18.65 25.70
N ILE A 46 16.68 18.42 25.90
CA ILE A 46 17.20 17.14 26.38
C ILE A 46 17.58 17.28 27.87
N THR A 47 17.20 16.28 28.67
CA THR A 47 17.52 16.28 30.11
C THR A 47 19.02 16.21 30.37
N GLN A 48 19.47 17.03 31.33
CA GLN A 48 20.83 17.12 31.83
C GLN A 48 21.47 15.74 32.06
N GLY A 49 22.48 15.39 31.27
CA GLY A 49 23.28 14.16 31.38
C GLY A 49 23.10 13.12 30.27
N ASN A 50 22.08 13.26 29.40
CA ASN A 50 21.84 12.35 28.27
C ASN A 50 22.17 12.96 26.90
N GLU A 51 22.49 14.26 26.82
CA GLU A 51 22.74 14.99 25.58
C GLU A 51 23.86 14.35 24.77
N GLN A 52 24.98 14.06 25.43
CA GLN A 52 26.13 13.46 24.77
C GLN A 52 25.84 12.04 24.28
N LYS A 53 25.05 11.25 25.03
CA LYS A 53 24.65 9.90 24.60
C LYS A 53 23.74 9.96 23.37
N ILE A 54 22.76 10.86 23.38
CA ILE A 54 21.84 11.07 22.26
C ILE A 54 22.62 11.55 21.03
N CYS A 55 23.48 12.55 21.18
CA CYS A 55 24.32 13.04 20.09
C CYS A 55 25.16 11.90 19.50
N LYS A 56 25.90 11.16 20.34
CA LYS A 56 26.75 10.07 19.86
C LYS A 56 25.94 8.96 19.17
N ALA A 57 24.78 8.59 19.70
CA ALA A 57 23.91 7.60 19.08
C ALA A 57 23.44 8.05 17.69
N VAL A 58 23.06 9.32 17.55
CA VAL A 58 22.65 9.92 16.27
C VAL A 58 23.79 9.92 15.26
N ILE A 59 25.00 10.33 15.67
CA ILE A 59 26.18 10.34 14.79
C ILE A 59 26.55 8.92 14.33
N LEU A 60 26.55 7.95 15.24
CA LEU A 60 26.82 6.55 14.91
C LEU A 60 25.75 5.98 13.96
N PHE A 61 24.49 6.32 14.20
CA PHE A 61 23.39 5.90 13.34
C PHE A 61 23.52 6.49 11.93
N PHE A 62 23.83 7.79 11.80
CA PHE A 62 24.09 8.39 10.48
C PHE A 62 25.28 7.75 9.77
N LYS A 63 26.33 7.38 10.50
CA LYS A 63 27.47 6.63 9.95
C LYS A 63 27.01 5.26 9.43
N ASP A 64 26.23 4.50 10.20
CA ASP A 64 25.65 3.22 9.77
C ASP A 64 24.77 3.37 8.52
N LEU A 65 23.89 4.37 8.49
CA LEU A 65 23.08 4.69 7.31
C LEU A 65 23.95 4.97 6.09
N ASN A 66 25.07 5.68 6.27
CA ASN A 66 25.96 6.04 5.17
C ASN A 66 26.80 4.85 4.66
N ASP A 67 27.24 3.99 5.57
CA ASP A 67 28.11 2.85 5.26
C ASP A 67 27.35 1.67 4.64
N GLN A 68 26.04 1.60 4.86
CA GLN A 68 25.20 0.54 4.31
C GLN A 68 25.13 0.59 2.77
N LYS A 69 25.51 -0.51 2.14
CA LYS A 69 25.46 -0.73 0.68
C LYS A 69 24.78 -2.05 0.40
N ASP A 70 23.87 -2.05 -0.56
CA ASP A 70 23.28 -3.30 -1.06
C ASP A 70 24.20 -3.89 -2.12
N THR A 71 24.19 -5.22 -2.23
CA THR A 71 24.92 -5.94 -3.27
C THR A 71 23.92 -6.67 -4.14
N TYR A 72 23.93 -6.37 -5.45
CA TYR A 72 23.20 -7.14 -6.45
C TYR A 72 24.20 -7.84 -7.36
N LYS A 73 23.87 -9.08 -7.74
CA LYS A 73 24.61 -9.82 -8.75
C LYS A 73 24.05 -9.46 -10.10
N ASP A 74 24.84 -8.73 -10.88
CA ASP A 74 24.50 -8.46 -12.27
C ASP A 74 24.42 -9.78 -13.08
N PRO A 75 23.70 -9.84 -14.22
CA PRO A 75 23.74 -10.93 -15.19
C PRO A 75 25.13 -11.50 -15.51
N THR A 76 26.20 -10.74 -15.31
CA THR A 76 27.61 -11.16 -15.44
C THR A 76 28.18 -11.90 -14.22
N ASN A 77 27.39 -12.12 -13.16
CA ASN A 77 27.78 -12.62 -11.83
C ASN A 77 28.75 -11.70 -11.04
N GLU A 78 28.90 -10.44 -11.45
CA GLU A 78 29.65 -9.45 -10.69
C GLU A 78 28.83 -8.85 -9.55
N ASN A 79 29.46 -8.65 -8.39
CA ASN A 79 28.83 -8.01 -7.24
C ASN A 79 28.89 -6.49 -7.40
N ILE A 80 27.77 -5.88 -7.82
CA ILE A 80 27.63 -4.43 -7.90
C ILE A 80 27.11 -3.93 -6.55
N LYS A 81 27.87 -3.02 -5.93
CA LYS A 81 27.46 -2.32 -4.71
C LYS A 81 26.72 -1.05 -5.10
N TYR A 82 25.47 -0.91 -4.67
CA TYR A 82 24.69 0.32 -4.86
C TYR A 82 24.18 0.86 -3.53
N GLU A 83 23.83 2.14 -3.57
CA GLU A 83 23.31 2.87 -2.42
C GLU A 83 21.86 2.48 -2.16
N ASN A 84 21.57 1.98 -0.95
CA ASN A 84 20.21 1.67 -0.56
C ASN A 84 19.47 2.94 -0.11
N THR A 85 18.95 3.69 -1.08
CA THR A 85 18.23 4.94 -0.84
C THR A 85 16.99 4.75 0.05
N THR A 86 16.29 3.61 -0.09
CA THR A 86 15.12 3.28 0.74
C THR A 86 15.49 3.07 2.21
N TYR A 87 16.59 2.37 2.48
CA TYR A 87 17.09 2.19 3.85
C TYR A 87 17.53 3.52 4.47
N LYS A 88 18.17 4.39 3.67
CA LYS A 88 18.58 5.73 4.11
C LYS A 88 17.40 6.64 4.43
N ASP A 89 16.43 6.72 3.52
CA ASP A 89 15.21 7.50 3.72
C ASP A 89 14.47 7.05 4.97
N ASN A 90 14.20 5.74 5.05
CA ASN A 90 13.48 5.17 6.18
C ASN A 90 14.23 5.35 7.50
N GLY A 91 15.56 5.20 7.49
CA GLY A 91 16.41 5.47 8.64
C GLY A 91 16.34 6.92 9.09
N CYS A 92 16.40 7.88 8.16
CA CYS A 92 16.29 9.31 8.47
C CYS A 92 14.93 9.63 9.11
N LYS A 93 13.83 9.16 8.51
CA LYS A 93 12.48 9.34 9.05
C LYS A 93 12.35 8.69 10.44
N TYR A 94 12.83 7.47 10.61
CA TYR A 94 12.77 6.78 11.91
C TYR A 94 13.61 7.48 12.99
N LEU A 95 14.78 8.05 12.65
CA LEU A 95 15.60 8.79 13.60
C LEU A 95 14.84 9.97 14.21
N PHE A 96 14.07 10.71 13.41
CA PHE A 96 13.17 11.73 13.92
C PHE A 96 12.15 11.16 14.91
N TYR A 97 11.48 10.05 14.58
CA TYR A 97 10.54 9.40 15.49
C TYR A 97 11.20 8.98 16.81
N TRP A 98 12.42 8.46 16.73
CA TRP A 98 13.17 8.04 17.91
C TRP A 98 13.54 9.22 18.80
N LEU A 99 13.98 10.34 18.20
CA LEU A 99 14.23 11.58 18.93
C LEU A 99 12.96 12.07 19.63
N TYR A 100 11.85 12.19 18.89
CA TYR A 100 10.56 12.62 19.44
C TYR A 100 10.08 11.72 20.59
N THR A 101 10.09 10.41 20.36
CA THR A 101 9.44 9.43 21.23
C THR A 101 10.29 9.03 22.42
N TYR A 102 11.58 8.76 22.21
CA TYR A 102 12.43 8.13 23.22
C TYR A 102 13.50 9.07 23.79
N ALA A 103 14.02 10.01 22.99
CA ALA A 103 14.98 10.98 23.49
C ALA A 103 14.28 12.11 24.26
N LEU A 104 13.18 12.64 23.70
CA LEU A 104 12.41 13.76 24.25
C LEU A 104 11.16 13.32 25.02
N ASN A 105 10.88 12.02 25.09
CA ASN A 105 9.73 11.45 25.80
C ASN A 105 8.38 12.07 25.39
N LYS A 106 8.24 12.48 24.11
CA LYS A 106 7.03 13.15 23.58
C LYS A 106 6.63 14.43 24.34
N LYS A 107 7.57 15.07 25.04
CA LYS A 107 7.31 16.31 25.80
C LYS A 107 7.43 17.57 24.94
N GLU A 108 8.15 17.47 23.84
CA GLU A 108 8.42 18.58 22.94
C GLU A 108 7.49 18.60 21.74
N SER A 109 7.37 19.76 21.11
CA SER A 109 6.63 19.88 19.86
C SER A 109 7.37 19.16 18.71
N ILE A 110 6.59 18.73 17.71
CA ILE A 110 7.13 18.18 16.44
C ILE A 110 8.11 19.18 15.82
N LYS A 111 7.76 20.47 15.80
CA LYS A 111 8.61 21.56 15.31
C LYS A 111 9.96 21.64 16.02
N ASN A 112 9.96 21.67 17.35
CA ASN A 112 11.20 21.73 18.13
C ASN A 112 12.06 20.49 17.89
N THR A 113 11.43 19.32 17.76
CA THR A 113 12.13 18.07 17.46
C THR A 113 12.76 18.09 16.08
N LEU A 114 12.08 18.63 15.06
CA LEU A 114 12.65 18.80 13.71
C LEU A 114 13.84 19.76 13.72
N ASN A 115 13.79 20.83 14.52
CA ASN A 115 14.92 21.76 14.65
C ASN A 115 16.13 21.07 15.29
N LEU A 116 15.92 20.35 16.40
CA LEU A 116 16.96 19.54 17.03
C LEU A 116 17.55 18.51 16.07
N TYR A 117 16.70 17.83 15.29
CA TYR A 117 17.14 16.85 14.32
C TYR A 117 18.05 17.48 13.25
N LYS A 118 17.69 18.67 12.74
CA LYS A 118 18.49 19.42 11.78
C LYS A 118 19.83 19.89 12.37
N ASP A 119 19.85 20.30 13.64
CA ASP A 119 21.09 20.69 14.33
C ASP A 119 22.04 19.49 14.49
N LEU A 120 21.53 18.32 14.88
CA LEU A 120 22.30 17.08 14.97
C LEU A 120 22.81 16.62 13.60
N TYR A 121 22.00 16.78 12.55
CA TYR A 121 22.42 16.48 11.18
C TYR A 121 23.52 17.42 10.68
N ARG A 122 23.41 18.73 10.94
CA ARG A 122 24.46 19.70 10.61
C ARG A 122 25.78 19.29 11.25
N LEU A 123 25.75 18.92 12.53
CA LEU A 123 26.93 18.46 13.25
C LEU A 123 27.54 17.19 12.63
N TYR A 124 26.72 16.22 12.23
CA TYR A 124 27.19 15.05 11.50
C TYR A 124 27.90 15.45 10.20
N ASN A 125 27.25 16.30 9.40
CA ASN A 125 27.73 16.68 8.08
C ASN A 125 29.05 17.47 8.11
N GLU A 126 29.21 18.38 9.09
CA GLU A 126 30.45 19.12 9.33
C GLU A 126 31.64 18.19 9.62
N ASN A 127 31.39 17.07 10.29
CA ASN A 127 32.42 16.09 10.64
C ASN A 127 32.66 15.02 9.55
N HIS A 128 31.90 15.01 8.45
CA HIS A 128 31.93 13.96 7.41
C HIS A 128 31.95 14.52 5.98
N ASN A 129 32.91 15.43 5.71
CA ASN A 129 33.21 15.98 4.38
C ASN A 129 32.08 16.77 3.71
N HIS A 130 31.07 17.25 4.45
CA HIS A 130 29.98 18.07 3.93
C HIS A 130 29.23 17.49 2.71
N LEU A 131 29.11 16.17 2.63
CA LEU A 131 28.54 15.50 1.46
C LEU A 131 27.02 15.67 1.33
N ASN A 132 26.33 16.23 2.34
CA ASN A 132 24.88 16.50 2.34
C ASN A 132 24.00 15.29 1.98
N LYS A 133 24.47 14.06 2.21
CA LYS A 133 23.85 12.82 1.71
C LYS A 133 22.41 12.53 2.18
N PHE A 134 21.95 13.21 3.23
CA PHE A 134 20.64 12.97 3.83
C PHE A 134 19.74 14.20 3.76
N SER A 135 20.19 15.29 3.12
CA SER A 135 19.44 16.55 3.07
C SER A 135 18.05 16.37 2.48
N ASP A 136 17.93 15.56 1.43
CA ASP A 136 16.68 15.40 0.69
C ASP A 136 15.61 14.73 1.57
N TYR A 137 16.00 13.65 2.25
CA TYR A 137 15.11 12.94 3.19
C TYR A 137 14.71 13.81 4.38
N ILE A 138 15.65 14.57 4.95
CA ILE A 138 15.40 15.42 6.12
C ILE A 138 14.53 16.63 5.76
N ASN A 139 14.71 17.19 4.56
CA ASN A 139 13.96 18.35 4.10
C ASN A 139 12.55 18.00 3.61
N GLU A 140 12.29 16.75 3.22
CA GLU A 140 10.93 16.25 2.95
C GLU A 140 10.04 16.27 4.22
N MET A 141 10.66 16.16 5.40
CA MET A 141 9.94 16.16 6.67
C MET A 141 9.45 17.56 7.06
N ASN A 142 8.15 17.66 7.33
CA ASN A 142 7.50 18.86 7.87
C ASN A 142 6.62 18.48 9.07
N GLU A 143 6.01 19.47 9.72
CA GLU A 143 5.23 19.23 10.96
C GLU A 143 4.06 18.26 10.73
N ASP A 144 3.30 18.43 9.64
CA ASP A 144 2.13 17.59 9.33
C ASP A 144 2.52 16.14 8.99
N THR A 145 3.50 15.96 8.09
CA THR A 145 3.97 14.61 7.72
C THR A 145 4.63 13.91 8.89
N SER A 146 5.36 14.64 9.73
CA SER A 146 6.00 14.10 10.93
C SER A 146 4.99 13.67 12.00
N GLU A 147 3.92 14.44 12.20
CA GLU A 147 2.85 14.07 13.13
C GLU A 147 2.15 12.78 12.69
N LYS A 148 1.77 12.68 11.42
CA LYS A 148 1.16 11.47 10.85
C LYS A 148 2.11 10.27 10.91
N PHE A 149 3.39 10.49 10.63
CA PHE A 149 4.41 9.46 10.74
C PHE A 149 4.53 8.92 12.17
N VAL A 150 4.52 9.80 13.19
CA VAL A 150 4.52 9.40 14.60
C VAL A 150 3.27 8.58 14.95
N ARG A 151 2.10 9.02 14.48
CA ARG A 151 0.82 8.34 14.70
C ARG A 151 0.81 6.93 14.10
N LEU A 152 1.27 6.78 12.85
CA LEU A 152 1.38 5.49 12.17
C LEU A 152 2.41 4.57 12.84
N THR A 153 3.57 5.11 13.21
CA THR A 153 4.62 4.32 13.87
C THR A 153 4.17 3.81 15.24
N ASN A 154 3.45 4.63 16.02
CA ASN A 154 2.84 4.18 17.28
C ASN A 154 1.82 3.05 17.04
N LEU A 155 0.99 3.18 16.00
CA LEU A 155 0.02 2.14 15.62
C LEU A 155 0.71 0.81 15.26
N TYR A 156 1.82 0.85 14.52
CA TYR A 156 2.63 -0.34 14.24
C TYR A 156 3.29 -0.92 15.51
N ASN A 157 3.76 -0.09 16.44
CA ASN A 157 4.33 -0.56 17.70
C ASN A 157 3.28 -1.25 18.58
N GLU A 158 2.06 -0.74 18.62
CA GLU A 158 0.93 -1.39 19.29
C GLU A 158 0.62 -2.76 18.66
N LEU A 159 0.65 -2.84 17.33
CA LEU A 159 0.45 -4.07 16.59
C LEU A 159 1.55 -5.10 16.89
N ASP A 160 2.82 -4.69 16.86
CA ASP A 160 3.94 -5.58 17.12
C ASP A 160 3.89 -6.10 18.57
N ASN A 161 3.55 -5.25 19.54
CA ASN A 161 3.31 -5.67 20.93
C ASN A 161 2.16 -6.69 21.04
N PHE A 162 1.07 -6.48 20.30
CA PHE A 162 -0.04 -7.42 20.24
C PHE A 162 0.43 -8.76 19.64
N PHE A 163 1.23 -8.76 18.58
CA PHE A 163 1.77 -9.97 17.98
C PHE A 163 2.65 -10.75 18.95
N THR A 164 3.60 -10.08 19.62
CA THR A 164 4.49 -10.73 20.60
C THR A 164 3.71 -11.39 21.74
N LYS A 165 2.63 -10.76 22.22
CA LYS A 165 1.78 -11.33 23.28
C LYS A 165 0.96 -12.53 22.81
N ASN A 166 0.56 -12.56 21.54
CA ASN A 166 -0.39 -13.54 21.01
C ASN A 166 0.25 -14.65 20.17
N GLU A 167 1.56 -14.60 19.91
CA GLU A 167 2.29 -15.60 19.11
C GLU A 167 2.13 -17.03 19.65
N LYS A 168 1.97 -17.18 20.97
CA LYS A 168 1.88 -18.48 21.66
C LYS A 168 0.46 -18.86 22.10
N LYS A 169 -0.57 -18.10 21.71
CA LYS A 169 -1.95 -18.40 22.13
C LYS A 169 -2.39 -19.79 21.65
N LYS A 170 -3.14 -20.48 22.50
CA LYS A 170 -3.75 -21.79 22.21
C LYS A 170 -5.19 -21.62 21.71
N GLU A 171 -5.71 -22.63 21.00
CA GLU A 171 -6.99 -22.63 20.26
C GLU A 171 -8.26 -22.27 21.06
N ASN A 172 -8.24 -22.28 22.40
CA ASN A 172 -9.43 -22.15 23.24
C ASN A 172 -9.66 -20.75 23.86
N GLU A 173 -8.88 -19.74 23.46
CA GLU A 173 -9.03 -18.36 23.95
C GLU A 173 -9.81 -17.48 22.95
N THR A 174 -10.33 -16.35 23.44
CA THR A 174 -10.89 -15.32 22.55
C THR A 174 -9.86 -14.93 21.49
N CYS A 175 -10.26 -15.02 20.22
CA CYS A 175 -9.36 -14.87 19.06
C CYS A 175 -8.44 -13.64 19.17
N THR A 176 -9.01 -12.46 19.44
CA THR A 176 -8.27 -11.22 19.55
C THR A 176 -8.94 -10.27 20.54
N ASP A 177 -8.13 -9.57 21.32
CA ASP A 177 -8.49 -8.44 22.17
C ASP A 177 -7.97 -7.11 21.60
N TYR A 178 -7.49 -7.13 20.35
CA TYR A 178 -6.94 -5.95 19.68
C TYR A 178 -8.02 -4.88 19.49
N SER A 179 -7.77 -3.68 20.01
CA SER A 179 -8.67 -2.55 19.87
C SER A 179 -8.56 -1.93 18.48
N PHE A 180 -9.69 -1.85 17.78
CA PHE A 180 -9.73 -1.21 16.45
C PHE A 180 -9.86 0.31 16.53
N HIS A 181 -10.06 0.88 17.74
CA HIS A 181 -10.42 2.29 17.91
C HIS A 181 -9.46 3.26 17.21
N THR A 182 -8.16 3.14 17.46
CA THR A 182 -7.13 4.02 16.87
C THR A 182 -7.10 3.90 15.35
N TYR A 183 -7.12 2.67 14.83
CA TYR A 183 -7.17 2.40 13.40
C TYR A 183 -8.41 3.02 12.74
N LEU A 184 -9.60 2.81 13.33
CA LEU A 184 -10.87 3.32 12.81
C LEU A 184 -10.89 4.85 12.78
N SER A 185 -10.39 5.50 13.84
CA SER A 185 -10.26 6.96 13.86
C SER A 185 -9.38 7.46 12.71
N TYR A 186 -8.29 6.75 12.39
CA TYR A 186 -7.38 7.16 11.31
C TYR A 186 -8.00 6.87 9.94
N VAL A 187 -8.77 5.80 9.80
CA VAL A 187 -9.56 5.52 8.59
C VAL A 187 -10.59 6.62 8.35
N ASP A 188 -11.30 7.08 9.38
CA ASP A 188 -12.28 8.16 9.25
C ASP A 188 -11.63 9.49 8.83
N GLU A 189 -10.43 9.78 9.33
CA GLU A 189 -9.63 10.92 8.89
C GLU A 189 -9.19 10.78 7.43
N CYS A 190 -8.61 9.63 7.08
CA CYS A 190 -8.21 9.29 5.71
C CYS A 190 -9.39 9.48 4.73
N ARG A 191 -10.59 9.03 5.10
CA ARG A 191 -11.80 9.13 4.28
C ARG A 191 -12.33 10.56 4.13
N LYS A 192 -11.91 11.50 4.96
CA LYS A 192 -12.29 12.92 4.90
C LYS A 192 -11.21 13.77 4.24
N GLY A 193 -9.95 13.35 4.36
CA GLY A 193 -8.79 14.03 3.80
C GLY A 193 -8.42 13.57 2.40
N TYR A 194 -7.34 14.16 1.89
CA TYR A 194 -6.73 13.85 0.59
C TYR A 194 -5.30 13.30 0.72
N ASP A 195 -4.90 12.87 1.92
CA ASP A 195 -3.57 12.30 2.16
C ASP A 195 -3.53 10.83 1.72
N ASN A 196 -3.27 10.64 0.43
CA ASN A 196 -3.21 9.31 -0.19
C ASN A 196 -2.13 8.42 0.44
N ASP A 197 -0.99 8.99 0.82
CA ASP A 197 0.09 8.22 1.45
C ASP A 197 -0.31 7.71 2.83
N PHE A 198 -0.97 8.55 3.64
CA PHE A 198 -1.47 8.16 4.95
C PHE A 198 -2.54 7.06 4.82
N CYS A 199 -3.48 7.25 3.89
CA CYS A 199 -4.49 6.27 3.55
C CYS A 199 -3.88 4.93 3.09
N ASN A 200 -2.89 4.99 2.21
CA ASN A 200 -2.21 3.81 1.68
C ASN A 200 -1.43 3.08 2.78
N GLU A 201 -0.82 3.80 3.72
CA GLU A 201 -0.15 3.18 4.84
C GLU A 201 -1.12 2.47 5.78
N LEU A 202 -2.34 3.01 5.98
CA LEU A 202 -3.40 2.30 6.70
C LEU A 202 -3.84 1.01 5.97
N LYS A 203 -3.75 0.95 4.63
CA LYS A 203 -4.01 -0.29 3.88
C LYS A 203 -2.91 -1.32 4.11
N ASN A 204 -1.64 -0.88 4.11
CA ASN A 204 -0.50 -1.73 4.46
C ASN A 204 -0.65 -2.28 5.89
N PHE A 205 -1.02 -1.42 6.84
CA PHE A 205 -1.28 -1.78 8.23
C PHE A 205 -2.37 -2.86 8.35
N ARG A 206 -3.53 -2.59 7.73
CA ARG A 206 -4.66 -3.50 7.70
C ARG A 206 -4.26 -4.88 7.18
N LYS A 207 -3.50 -4.92 6.10
CA LYS A 207 -3.02 -6.18 5.51
C LYS A 207 -2.10 -6.93 6.45
N LYS A 208 -1.14 -6.25 7.10
CA LYS A 208 -0.21 -6.86 8.08
C LYS A 208 -1.00 -7.50 9.23
N TYR A 209 -1.95 -6.76 9.81
CA TYR A 209 -2.82 -7.27 10.86
C TYR A 209 -3.66 -8.47 10.39
N ASN A 210 -4.40 -8.34 9.28
CA ASN A 210 -5.29 -9.40 8.80
C ASN A 210 -4.51 -10.67 8.43
N PHE A 211 -3.31 -10.53 7.86
CA PHE A 211 -2.42 -11.66 7.60
C PHE A 211 -2.06 -12.39 8.89
N PHE A 212 -1.66 -11.67 9.94
CA PHE A 212 -1.30 -12.26 11.22
C PHE A 212 -2.49 -13.00 11.86
N ILE A 213 -3.67 -12.37 11.90
CA ILE A 213 -4.89 -12.99 12.45
C ILE A 213 -5.24 -14.28 11.71
N GLN A 214 -5.22 -14.27 10.37
CA GLN A 214 -5.66 -15.41 9.57
C GLN A 214 -4.62 -16.52 9.44
N LYS A 215 -3.33 -16.17 9.39
CA LYS A 215 -2.26 -17.12 9.05
C LYS A 215 -1.42 -17.53 10.24
N VAL A 216 -1.25 -16.65 11.23
CA VAL A 216 -0.44 -16.93 12.43
C VAL A 216 -1.34 -17.39 13.57
N ILE A 217 -2.29 -16.56 14.00
CA ILE A 217 -3.25 -16.95 15.06
C ILE A 217 -4.28 -17.97 14.54
N LYS A 218 -4.55 -17.96 13.21
CA LYS A 218 -5.53 -18.83 12.52
C LYS A 218 -6.98 -18.64 12.96
N CYS A 219 -7.35 -17.39 13.27
CA CYS A 219 -8.75 -17.07 13.51
C CYS A 219 -9.57 -17.04 12.22
N GLN A 220 -10.79 -17.60 12.27
CA GLN A 220 -11.67 -17.72 11.11
C GLN A 220 -12.82 -16.68 11.09
N GLY A 221 -12.96 -15.85 12.12
CA GLY A 221 -14.06 -14.88 12.24
C GLY A 221 -13.83 -13.58 11.46
N LYS A 222 -14.81 -13.14 10.65
CA LYS A 222 -14.77 -11.84 9.96
C LYS A 222 -14.69 -10.64 10.91
N LYS A 223 -15.29 -10.76 12.11
CA LYS A 223 -15.28 -9.72 13.15
C LYS A 223 -13.89 -9.41 13.71
N ASP A 224 -12.96 -10.35 13.52
CA ASP A 224 -11.58 -10.24 14.04
C ASP A 224 -10.65 -9.56 13.02
N LEU A 225 -11.16 -9.24 11.82
CA LEU A 225 -10.43 -8.56 10.75
C LEU A 225 -10.70 -7.06 10.76
N LEU A 226 -9.69 -6.28 10.44
CA LEU A 226 -9.84 -4.84 10.27
C LEU A 226 -10.69 -4.52 9.03
N PRO A 227 -11.66 -3.58 9.13
CA PRO A 227 -12.47 -3.15 8.00
C PRO A 227 -11.61 -2.46 6.93
N PRO A 228 -12.07 -2.37 5.69
CA PRO A 228 -11.35 -1.68 4.61
C PRO A 228 -11.17 -0.18 4.91
N VAL A 229 -10.11 0.41 4.36
CA VAL A 229 -9.82 1.84 4.48
C VAL A 229 -10.73 2.64 3.55
N GLU A 230 -10.95 2.12 2.35
CA GLU A 230 -11.84 2.71 1.35
C GLU A 230 -13.25 2.89 1.91
N ARG A 231 -13.91 3.97 1.47
CA ARG A 231 -15.37 4.04 1.59
C ARG A 231 -15.92 3.04 0.60
N ILE A 232 -16.55 1.99 1.11
CA ILE A 232 -17.51 1.23 0.31
C ILE A 232 -18.82 2.00 0.46
N ASP A 233 -18.94 3.11 -0.27
CA ASP A 233 -20.21 3.82 -0.30
C ASP A 233 -21.19 2.92 -1.09
N ALA A 234 -22.35 2.61 -0.50
CA ALA A 234 -23.40 1.86 -1.18
C ALA A 234 -23.80 2.53 -2.50
N VAL A 235 -23.59 3.85 -2.58
CA VAL A 235 -23.74 4.67 -3.79
C VAL A 235 -22.71 4.29 -4.85
N ASP A 236 -21.41 4.20 -4.55
CA ASP A 236 -20.40 3.78 -5.54
C ASP A 236 -20.59 2.31 -5.97
N MET A 237 -20.96 1.45 -5.01
CA MET A 237 -21.24 0.04 -5.28
C MET A 237 -22.47 -0.17 -6.17
N THR A 238 -23.39 0.81 -6.22
CA THR A 238 -24.56 0.79 -7.11
C THR A 238 -24.31 1.56 -8.41
N ILE A 239 -23.71 2.76 -8.36
CA ILE A 239 -23.44 3.61 -9.52
C ILE A 239 -22.56 2.90 -10.54
N ILE A 240 -21.51 2.18 -10.12
CA ILE A 240 -20.60 1.51 -11.05
C ILE A 240 -21.36 0.46 -11.89
N PRO A 241 -22.03 -0.55 -11.31
CA PRO A 241 -22.79 -1.51 -12.12
C PRO A 241 -23.96 -0.86 -12.87
N PHE A 242 -24.68 0.11 -12.29
CA PHE A 242 -25.79 0.78 -12.99
C PHE A 242 -25.31 1.61 -14.19
N SER A 243 -24.18 2.30 -14.09
CA SER A 243 -23.61 3.07 -15.19
C SER A 243 -23.11 2.17 -16.31
N PHE A 244 -22.44 1.05 -15.98
CA PHE A 244 -22.05 0.05 -16.98
C PHE A 244 -23.26 -0.57 -17.68
N ILE A 245 -24.31 -0.95 -16.93
CA ILE A 245 -25.55 -1.46 -17.51
C ILE A 245 -26.21 -0.41 -18.41
N SER A 246 -26.34 0.84 -17.94
CA SER A 246 -26.98 1.91 -18.72
C SER A 246 -26.20 2.24 -20.00
N VAL A 247 -24.88 2.33 -19.92
CA VAL A 247 -24.01 2.63 -21.08
C VAL A 247 -24.04 1.48 -22.08
N THR A 248 -23.96 0.23 -21.60
CA THR A 248 -24.06 -0.94 -22.48
C THR A 248 -25.45 -1.05 -23.13
N SER A 249 -26.53 -0.80 -22.40
CA SER A 249 -27.89 -0.80 -22.95
C SER A 249 -28.12 0.27 -24.03
N LEU A 250 -27.43 1.40 -23.98
CA LEU A 250 -27.52 2.45 -25.00
C LEU A 250 -26.64 2.15 -26.22
N ILE A 251 -25.43 1.66 -25.99
CA ILE A 251 -24.44 1.45 -27.05
C ILE A 251 -24.73 0.15 -27.83
N LEU A 252 -25.14 -0.94 -27.17
CA LEU A 252 -25.35 -2.25 -27.79
C LEU A 252 -26.39 -2.23 -28.93
N PRO A 253 -27.57 -1.58 -28.81
CA PRO A 253 -28.54 -1.50 -29.91
C PRO A 253 -28.02 -0.70 -31.10
N ILE A 254 -27.26 0.37 -30.84
CA ILE A 254 -26.65 1.21 -31.87
C ILE A 254 -25.60 0.40 -32.63
N LEU A 255 -24.72 -0.31 -31.92
CA LEU A 255 -23.73 -1.20 -32.53
C LEU A 255 -24.40 -2.35 -33.28
N TYR A 256 -25.47 -2.94 -32.72
CA TYR A 256 -26.23 -4.00 -33.37
C TYR A 256 -26.88 -3.53 -34.69
N LYS A 257 -27.40 -2.30 -34.75
CA LYS A 257 -28.08 -1.77 -35.95
C LYS A 257 -27.12 -1.19 -36.99
N PHE A 258 -26.06 -0.51 -36.57
CA PHE A 258 -25.25 0.36 -37.44
C PHE A 258 -23.82 -0.14 -37.69
N THR A 259 -23.44 -1.31 -37.16
CA THR A 259 -22.12 -1.90 -37.40
C THR A 259 -22.21 -3.35 -37.85
N ALA A 260 -21.08 -3.92 -38.29
CA ALA A 260 -20.96 -5.33 -38.63
C ALA A 260 -21.26 -6.29 -37.46
N PHE A 261 -21.38 -5.76 -36.23
CA PHE A 261 -21.70 -6.52 -35.02
C PHE A 261 -23.08 -7.19 -35.09
N GLY A 262 -24.12 -6.53 -35.62
CA GLY A 262 -25.45 -7.11 -35.73
C GLY A 262 -25.54 -8.34 -36.63
N PRO A 263 -25.07 -8.25 -37.90
CA PRO A 263 -24.96 -9.41 -38.79
C PRO A 263 -24.09 -10.53 -38.22
N TRP A 264 -22.97 -10.19 -37.56
CA TRP A 264 -22.10 -11.16 -36.90
C TRP A 264 -22.79 -11.90 -35.74
N LEU A 265 -23.53 -11.18 -34.89
CA LEU A 265 -24.29 -11.74 -33.77
C LEU A 265 -25.43 -12.65 -34.25
N ARG A 266 -26.18 -12.21 -35.29
CA ARG A 266 -27.22 -13.04 -35.92
C ARG A 266 -26.65 -14.34 -36.51
N ARG A 267 -25.47 -14.28 -37.12
CA ARG A 267 -24.78 -15.48 -37.62
C ARG A 267 -24.38 -16.44 -36.50
N LEU A 268 -23.94 -15.92 -35.34
CA LEU A 268 -23.62 -16.75 -34.18
C LEU A 268 -24.86 -17.41 -33.57
N ILE A 269 -25.95 -16.66 -33.41
CA ILE A 269 -27.21 -17.17 -32.84
C ILE A 269 -27.84 -18.19 -33.78
N GLY A 270 -27.98 -17.87 -35.08
CA GLY A 270 -28.54 -18.79 -36.07
C GLY A 270 -27.69 -20.05 -36.28
N LYS A 271 -26.37 -19.98 -36.07
CA LYS A 271 -25.50 -21.16 -36.10
C LYS A 271 -25.78 -22.12 -34.93
N ASN A 272 -26.22 -21.61 -33.78
CA ASN A 272 -26.64 -22.44 -32.64
C ASN A 272 -28.08 -22.95 -32.78
N GLU A 273 -28.99 -22.20 -33.40
CA GLU A 273 -30.35 -22.69 -33.71
C GLU A 273 -30.32 -23.90 -34.65
N ASN A 274 -29.51 -23.85 -35.72
CA ASN A 274 -29.34 -24.99 -36.63
C ASN A 274 -28.72 -26.22 -35.94
N ILE A 275 -27.90 -26.03 -34.89
CA ILE A 275 -27.35 -27.13 -34.08
C ILE A 275 -28.43 -27.73 -33.18
N LEU A 276 -29.32 -26.91 -32.62
CA LEU A 276 -30.44 -27.36 -31.78
C LEU A 276 -31.54 -28.05 -32.59
N GLU A 277 -31.82 -27.57 -33.81
CA GLU A 277 -32.71 -28.24 -34.77
C GLU A 277 -32.18 -29.64 -35.14
N TYR A 278 -30.88 -29.78 -35.40
CA TYR A 278 -30.26 -31.09 -35.66
C TYR A 278 -30.35 -32.06 -34.46
N ILE A 279 -30.40 -31.55 -33.23
CA ILE A 279 -30.55 -32.36 -32.01
C ILE A 279 -32.03 -32.74 -31.78
N ASN A 280 -32.97 -31.89 -32.17
CA ASN A 280 -34.42 -32.12 -32.00
C ASN A 280 -35.06 -32.87 -33.19
N GLU A 281 -34.47 -32.82 -34.40
CA GLU A 281 -34.93 -33.59 -35.58
C GLU A 281 -34.82 -35.10 -35.33
N GLU A 282 -33.90 -35.53 -34.46
CA GLU A 282 -33.80 -36.94 -34.06
C GLU A 282 -34.91 -37.37 -33.09
N THR A 283 -35.73 -36.45 -32.56
CA THR A 283 -36.70 -36.78 -31.50
C THR A 283 -38.18 -36.51 -31.73
N ASN A 284 -38.65 -35.70 -32.69
CA ASN A 284 -40.09 -35.40 -32.76
C ASN A 284 -40.70 -35.37 -34.16
N GLN A 285 -41.14 -36.55 -34.62
CA GLN A 285 -42.29 -36.63 -35.52
C GLN A 285 -43.55 -36.14 -34.77
N SER A 286 -44.32 -35.30 -35.46
CA SER A 286 -45.69 -34.84 -35.16
C SER A 286 -45.84 -33.57 -34.29
N LEU A 287 -46.24 -32.46 -34.91
CA LEU A 287 -47.63 -31.93 -34.92
C LEU A 287 -47.63 -30.50 -35.50
N ASN A 288 -48.43 -30.29 -36.55
CA ASN A 288 -48.72 -28.98 -37.15
C ASN A 288 -49.48 -28.06 -36.18
N THR A 289 -49.20 -26.75 -36.22
CA THR A 289 -50.26 -25.72 -36.29
C THR A 289 -49.71 -24.39 -36.87
N TYR A 290 -50.53 -23.77 -37.72
CA TYR A 290 -50.38 -22.51 -38.48
C TYR A 290 -50.12 -21.27 -37.59
N GLU A 291 -49.71 -20.07 -38.03
CA GLU A 291 -49.91 -19.29 -39.27
C GLU A 291 -48.69 -18.40 -39.57
N ILE A 292 -48.16 -18.42 -40.80
CA ILE A 292 -47.22 -17.40 -41.32
C ILE A 292 -47.96 -16.57 -42.36
N GLN A 293 -48.13 -15.29 -42.06
CA GLN A 293 -48.67 -14.28 -42.96
C GLN A 293 -47.69 -14.03 -44.11
N ASN A 294 -48.12 -14.36 -45.33
CA ASN A 294 -47.35 -14.18 -46.57
C ASN A 294 -47.28 -12.70 -46.95
N ASP A 295 -46.12 -12.07 -46.79
CA ASP A 295 -45.78 -10.86 -47.54
C ASP A 295 -45.25 -11.24 -48.92
N ILE A 296 -46.13 -11.13 -49.92
CA ILE A 296 -45.81 -11.27 -51.34
C ILE A 296 -44.98 -10.05 -51.76
N SER A 297 -43.68 -10.24 -51.96
CA SER A 297 -42.84 -9.27 -52.66
C SER A 297 -42.79 -9.59 -54.16
N ASN A 298 -43.30 -8.66 -54.95
CA ASN A 298 -43.35 -8.73 -56.42
C ASN A 298 -41.99 -8.40 -57.05
N MET A 299 -41.39 -9.40 -57.73
CA MET A 299 -40.66 -9.33 -59.03
C MET A 299 -39.30 -8.56 -59.10
N PRO A 300 -38.29 -8.90 -59.95
CA PRO A 300 -38.41 -9.59 -61.23
C PRO A 300 -37.44 -10.74 -61.57
N ASN A 301 -37.92 -11.57 -62.49
CA ASN A 301 -37.20 -12.67 -63.14
C ASN A 301 -36.05 -12.15 -64.00
N TYR A 302 -34.83 -12.63 -63.72
CA TYR A 302 -33.69 -12.49 -64.61
C TYR A 302 -33.52 -13.80 -65.38
N ASN A 303 -33.68 -13.75 -66.71
CA ASN A 303 -33.36 -14.88 -67.58
C ASN A 303 -31.86 -14.89 -67.84
N ILE A 304 -31.15 -15.89 -67.30
CA ILE A 304 -29.75 -16.15 -67.64
C ILE A 304 -29.73 -17.21 -68.75
N ALA A 305 -29.34 -16.79 -69.96
CA ALA A 305 -29.07 -17.71 -71.06
C ALA A 305 -27.67 -18.32 -70.88
N TYR A 306 -27.60 -19.65 -70.87
CA TYR A 306 -26.33 -20.38 -70.97
C TYR A 306 -25.97 -20.54 -72.44
N ASN A 307 -24.85 -19.97 -72.87
CA ASN A 307 -24.17 -20.38 -74.08
C ASN A 307 -23.08 -21.38 -73.71
N SER A 308 -23.26 -22.63 -74.13
CA SER A 308 -22.23 -23.67 -74.11
C SER A 308 -21.35 -23.55 -75.35
N SER A 309 -20.03 -23.51 -75.16
CA SER A 309 -19.01 -23.88 -76.15
C SER A 309 -17.90 -24.64 -75.44
#